data_AF-A0A7S3SP04-F1
#
_entry.id   AF-A0A7S3SP04-F1
#
_cell.length_a   1.000
_cell.length_b   1.000
_cell.length_c   1.000
_cell.angle_alpha   90.00
_cell.angle_beta   90.00
_cell.angle_gamma   90.00
#
_symmetry.space_group_name_H-M   'P 1'
#
loop_
_entity.id
_entity.type
_entity.pdbx_description
1 polymer ?
#
loop_
_entity_poly.entity_id
_entity_poly.type
_entity_poly.pdbx_seq_one_letter_code
_entity_poly.pdbx_strand_id
1 'polypeptide(L)'
;MAIRVPSVAARHGGGYGMEVKVERAFTQNFHAQFSLPHFMPRVPHSLYQLTFWARMVGPPDAMPEVSFMDVDEGYDWVGGANIILSDQWQHIAMEAVATLPKHQMHEIQIAFMVGKVP
;
A
#
# COMPACT_ATOMS: atom_id res chain seq x y z
N MET A 1 -6.37 -12.10 9.37
CA MET A 1 -5.51 -10.89 9.39
C MET A 1 -5.89 -10.08 10.61
N ALA A 2 -4.92 -9.45 11.27
CA ALA A 2 -5.18 -8.43 12.29
C ALA A 2 -4.42 -7.15 11.94
N ILE A 3 -5.09 -6.00 12.03
CA ILE A 3 -4.49 -4.68 11.85
C ILE A 3 -4.52 -3.96 13.20
N ARG A 4 -3.39 -3.37 13.61
CA ARG A 4 -3.28 -2.58 14.83
C ARG A 4 -2.73 -1.20 14.53
N VAL A 5 -3.55 -0.19 14.79
CA VAL A 5 -3.20 1.23 14.69
C VAL A 5 -3.83 1.95 15.88
N PRO A 6 -3.06 2.55 16.81
CA PRO A 6 -1.58 2.60 16.84
C PRO A 6 -0.93 1.30 17.36
N SER A 7 0.24 0.93 16.82
CA SER A 7 1.09 -0.17 17.35
C SER A 7 2.51 0.30 17.67
N VAL A 8 2.99 -0.02 18.87
CA VAL A 8 4.37 0.27 19.32
C VAL A 8 5.38 -0.64 18.60
N ALA A 9 4.98 -1.84 18.18
CA ALA A 9 5.84 -2.78 17.47
C ALA A 9 6.23 -2.29 16.07
N ALA A 10 5.39 -1.42 15.48
CA ALA A 10 5.59 -0.79 14.18
C ALA A 10 6.20 0.62 14.27
N ARG A 11 6.80 1.00 15.40
CA ARG A 11 7.42 2.33 15.55
C ARG A 11 8.70 2.44 14.70
N HIS A 12 8.79 3.51 13.92
CA HIS A 12 10.02 3.94 13.24
C HIS A 12 10.28 5.41 13.58
N GLY A 13 11.27 5.69 14.43
CA GLY A 13 11.64 7.05 14.88
C GLY A 13 10.65 7.76 15.83
N GLY A 14 9.37 7.38 15.82
CA GLY A 14 8.30 7.95 16.66
C GLY A 14 7.71 7.00 17.72
N GLY A 15 6.52 7.33 18.22
CA GLY A 15 5.82 6.56 19.26
C GLY A 15 5.08 5.31 18.77
N TYR A 16 4.52 5.36 17.55
CA TYR A 16 3.64 4.32 17.01
C TYR A 16 3.75 4.20 15.48
N GLY A 17 3.26 3.08 14.94
CA GLY A 17 3.02 2.88 13.52
C GLY A 17 1.83 1.95 13.29
N MET A 18 1.70 1.44 12.07
CA MET A 18 0.69 0.45 11.70
C MET A 18 1.30 -0.94 11.64
N GLU A 19 0.73 -1.88 12.38
CA GLU A 19 1.14 -3.28 12.37
C GLU A 19 0.08 -4.12 11.67
N VAL A 20 0.51 -4.90 10.69
CA VAL A 20 -0.34 -5.86 9.98
C VAL A 20 0.19 -7.26 10.27
N LYS A 21 -0.62 -8.07 10.93
CA LYS A 21 -0.30 -9.45 11.28
C LYS A 21 -1.09 -10.42 10.40
N VAL A 22 -0.37 -11.18 9.60
CA VAL A 22 -0.90 -12.27 8.78
C VAL A 22 -0.71 -13.59 9.53
N GLU A 23 -1.81 -14.13 10.06
CA GLU A 23 -1.77 -15.38 10.86
C GLU A 23 -2.04 -16.64 10.03
N ARG A 24 -2.59 -16.48 8.82
CA ARG A 24 -2.92 -17.55 7.88
C ARG A 24 -2.64 -17.08 6.47
N ALA A 25 -2.13 -17.98 5.63
CA ALA A 25 -1.94 -17.73 4.21
C ALA A 25 -3.29 -17.46 3.52
N PHE A 26 -3.26 -16.56 2.53
CA PHE A 26 -4.42 -16.27 1.70
C PHE A 26 -4.25 -16.93 0.34
N THR A 27 -5.37 -17.42 -0.22
CA THR A 27 -5.38 -18.00 -1.58
C THR A 27 -5.16 -16.95 -2.67
N GLN A 28 -5.60 -15.71 -2.42
CA GLN A 28 -5.50 -14.56 -3.32
C GLN A 28 -5.04 -13.33 -2.51
N ASN A 29 -4.21 -12.48 -3.12
CA ASN A 29 -3.60 -11.30 -2.49
C ASN A 29 -4.65 -10.29 -1.97
N PHE A 30 -5.74 -10.06 -2.71
CA PHE A 30 -6.79 -9.11 -2.34
C PHE A 30 -7.63 -9.54 -1.12
N HIS A 31 -7.55 -10.80 -0.68
CA HIS A 31 -8.19 -11.24 0.57
C HIS A 31 -7.59 -10.60 1.82
N ALA A 32 -6.40 -10.01 1.70
CA ALA A 32 -5.73 -9.26 2.75
C ALA A 32 -5.30 -7.90 2.22
N GLN A 33 -6.28 -7.00 2.13
CA GLN A 33 -6.05 -5.62 1.73
C GLN A 33 -6.39 -4.64 2.85
N PHE A 34 -5.67 -3.53 2.89
CA PHE A 34 -6.08 -2.31 3.57
C PHE A 34 -5.81 -1.11 2.67
N SER A 35 -6.54 -0.03 2.86
CA SER A 35 -6.39 1.18 2.04
C SER A 35 -6.03 2.40 2.89
N LEU A 36 -5.35 3.34 2.27
CA LEU A 36 -5.19 4.69 2.79
C LEU A 36 -6.43 5.53 2.43
N PRO A 37 -6.65 6.68 3.10
CA PRO A 37 -7.69 7.62 2.72
C PRO A 37 -7.61 7.97 1.24
N HIS A 38 -8.77 8.08 0.60
CA HIS A 38 -8.85 8.44 -0.80
C HIS A 38 -8.32 9.86 -1.02
N PHE A 39 -7.80 10.11 -2.20
CA PHE A 39 -7.43 11.46 -2.64
C PHE A 39 -7.98 11.72 -4.05
N MET A 40 -8.23 13.00 -4.35
CA MET A 40 -8.76 13.42 -5.65
C MET A 40 -7.72 14.28 -6.38
N PRO A 41 -7.21 13.85 -7.55
CA PRO A 41 -6.33 14.65 -8.38
C PRO A 41 -7.05 15.90 -8.87
N ARG A 42 -6.53 17.09 -8.52
CA ARG A 42 -7.17 18.36 -8.90
C ARG A 42 -6.73 18.90 -10.25
N VAL A 43 -5.56 18.50 -10.74
CA VAL A 43 -5.00 18.96 -12.02
C VAL A 43 -4.94 17.82 -13.04
N PRO A 44 -5.11 18.10 -14.35
CA PRO A 44 -5.25 17.08 -15.39
C PRO A 44 -4.06 16.12 -15.53
N HIS A 45 -2.87 16.59 -15.15
CA HIS A 45 -1.65 15.80 -15.17
C HIS A 45 -0.93 16.00 -13.84
N SER A 46 -0.89 14.95 -13.03
CA SER A 46 -0.18 14.94 -11.75
C SER A 46 0.68 13.70 -11.66
N LEU A 47 1.79 13.82 -10.95
CA LEU A 47 2.63 12.70 -10.56
C LEU A 47 2.55 12.59 -9.04
N TYR A 48 2.12 11.44 -8.52
CA TYR A 48 2.05 11.18 -7.09
C TYR A 48 3.10 10.14 -6.72
N GLN A 49 3.93 10.47 -5.73
CA GLN A 49 4.91 9.54 -5.18
C GLN A 49 4.49 9.13 -3.78
N LEU A 50 4.33 7.82 -3.57
CA LEU A 50 4.13 7.27 -2.24
C LEU A 50 5.49 6.94 -1.62
N THR A 51 5.72 7.46 -0.42
CA THR A 51 6.89 7.16 0.39
C THR A 51 6.46 6.72 1.78
N PHE A 52 7.11 5.69 2.32
CA PHE A 52 6.82 5.18 3.66
C PHE A 52 8.00 4.36 4.21
N TRP A 53 8.03 4.21 5.53
CA TRP A 53 8.94 3.28 6.19
C TRP A 53 8.23 1.96 6.43
N ALA A 54 8.87 0.85 6.08
CA ALA A 54 8.34 -0.49 6.32
C ALA A 54 9.45 -1.48 6.69
N ARG A 55 9.04 -2.54 7.39
CA ARG A 55 9.80 -3.76 7.61
C ARG A 55 8.82 -4.92 7.75
N MET A 56 9.30 -6.13 7.58
CA MET A 56 8.54 -7.35 7.77
C MET A 56 9.23 -8.25 8.79
N VAL A 57 8.45 -8.88 9.68
CA VAL A 57 8.96 -9.93 10.57
C VAL A 57 8.27 -11.23 10.16
N GLY A 58 9.01 -12.14 9.53
CA GLY A 58 8.44 -13.37 8.99
C GLY A 58 9.30 -14.00 7.91
N PRO A 59 8.78 -15.02 7.20
CA PRO A 59 9.47 -15.61 6.07
C PRO A 59 9.73 -14.56 4.96
N PRO A 60 10.87 -14.64 4.25
CA PRO A 60 11.29 -13.64 3.26
C PRO A 60 10.40 -13.60 2.01
N ASP A 61 9.47 -14.53 1.85
CA ASP A 61 8.73 -14.76 0.62
C ASP A 61 7.47 -13.86 0.48
N ALA A 62 7.13 -13.05 1.49
CA ALA A 62 6.00 -12.14 1.33
C ALA A 62 6.40 -10.92 0.49
N MET A 63 5.69 -10.70 -0.61
CA MET A 63 5.84 -9.54 -1.48
C MET A 63 4.51 -8.76 -1.50
N PRO A 64 4.31 -7.80 -0.58
CA PRO A 64 3.15 -6.94 -0.63
C PRO A 64 3.09 -6.15 -1.93
N GLU A 65 1.88 -5.92 -2.43
CA GLU A 65 1.62 -5.07 -3.58
C GLU A 65 0.96 -3.77 -3.11
N VAL A 66 1.35 -2.64 -3.69
CA VAL A 66 0.68 -1.36 -3.51
C VAL A 66 0.12 -0.92 -4.84
N SER A 67 -1.18 -0.63 -4.89
CA SER A 67 -1.88 -0.22 -6.10
C SER A 67 -2.71 1.04 -5.89
N PHE A 68 -2.68 1.92 -6.89
CA PHE A 68 -3.50 3.10 -7.04
C PHE A 68 -4.65 2.72 -7.95
N MET A 69 -5.88 2.88 -7.48
CA MET A 69 -7.09 2.45 -8.18
C MET A 69 -8.05 3.63 -8.30
N ASP A 70 -8.64 3.80 -9.48
CA ASP A 70 -9.69 4.77 -9.75
C ASP A 70 -11.03 4.17 -9.31
N VAL A 71 -11.55 4.65 -8.19
CA VAL A 71 -12.78 4.14 -7.58
C VAL A 71 -14.01 4.48 -8.43
N ASP A 72 -14.00 5.63 -9.09
CA ASP A 72 -15.12 6.10 -9.90
C ASP A 72 -15.23 5.33 -11.21
N GLU A 73 -14.11 4.80 -11.72
CA GLU A 73 -14.05 3.90 -12.88
C GLU A 73 -14.01 2.42 -12.46
N GLY A 74 -14.67 2.06 -11.36
CA GLY A 74 -14.83 0.66 -10.96
C GLY A 74 -13.54 -0.03 -10.49
N TYR A 75 -12.66 0.72 -9.82
CA TYR A 75 -11.34 0.29 -9.36
C TYR A 75 -10.36 0.01 -10.51
N ASP A 76 -10.43 0.79 -11.60
CA ASP A 76 -9.48 0.71 -12.71
C ASP A 76 -8.04 0.95 -12.21
N TRP A 77 -7.09 0.17 -12.72
CA TRP A 77 -5.71 0.26 -12.25
C TRP A 77 -5.02 1.50 -12.82
N VAL A 78 -4.48 2.34 -11.94
CA VAL A 78 -3.78 3.58 -12.31
C VAL A 78 -2.27 3.39 -12.28
N GLY A 79 -1.77 2.63 -11.30
CA GLY A 79 -0.34 2.44 -11.08
C GLY A 79 -0.08 1.62 -9.82
N GLY A 80 1.14 1.13 -9.63
CA GLY A 80 1.48 0.34 -8.45
C GLY A 80 2.83 -0.35 -8.55
N ALA A 81 3.21 -1.06 -7.50
CA ALA A 81 4.41 -1.88 -7.47
C ALA A 81 4.34 -2.99 -6.42
N ASN A 82 5.09 -4.06 -6.65
CA ASN A 82 5.44 -5.03 -5.62
C ASN A 82 6.58 -4.47 -4.76
N ILE A 83 6.47 -4.63 -3.45
CA ILE A 83 7.44 -4.16 -2.48
C ILE A 83 8.20 -5.35 -1.91
N ILE A 84 9.52 -5.28 -1.96
CA ILE A 84 10.40 -6.26 -1.32
C ILE A 84 10.74 -5.73 0.06
N LEU A 85 10.30 -6.45 1.11
CA LEU A 85 10.54 -6.08 2.50
C LEU A 85 11.61 -6.96 3.13
N SER A 86 12.41 -6.36 4.01
CA SER A 86 13.38 -7.04 4.86
C SER A 86 12.97 -6.99 6.34
N ASP A 87 13.74 -7.66 7.20
CA ASP A 87 13.59 -7.57 8.65
C ASP A 87 14.08 -6.23 9.24
N GLN A 88 14.81 -5.45 8.43
CA GLN A 88 15.25 -4.10 8.75
C GLN A 88 14.27 -3.05 8.23
N TRP A 89 14.25 -1.90 8.90
CA TRP A 89 13.50 -0.74 8.43
C TRP A 89 14.08 -0.21 7.12
N GLN A 90 13.22 -0.10 6.12
CA GLN A 90 13.54 0.42 4.81
C GLN A 90 12.66 1.63 4.51
N HIS A 91 13.28 2.67 3.96
CA HIS A 91 12.55 3.78 3.34
C HIS A 91 12.17 3.37 1.92
N ILE A 92 10.90 3.08 1.72
CA ILE A 92 10.34 2.75 0.41
C ILE A 92 9.90 4.06 -0.25
N ALA A 93 10.46 4.34 -1.43
CA ALA A 93 10.00 5.40 -2.30
C ALA A 93 9.61 4.76 -3.65
N MET A 94 8.31 4.68 -3.91
CA MET A 94 7.81 4.07 -5.14
C MET A 94 8.11 4.96 -6.35
N GLU A 95 8.06 4.37 -7.55
CA GLU A 95 7.97 5.14 -8.78
C GLU A 95 6.71 6.02 -8.74
N ALA A 96 6.80 7.20 -9.34
CA ALA A 96 5.68 8.12 -9.36
C ALA A 96 4.55 7.59 -10.25
N VAL A 97 3.33 7.61 -9.75
CA VAL A 97 2.13 7.23 -10.49
C VAL A 97 1.57 8.46 -11.19
N ALA A 98 1.44 8.37 -12.51
CA ALA A 98 0.89 9.43 -13.34
C ALA A 98 -0.63 9.33 -13.42
N THR A 99 -1.33 10.40 -13.01
CA THR A 99 -2.76 10.51 -13.26
C THR A 99 -3.00 11.16 -14.63
N LEU A 100 -3.87 10.54 -15.44
CA LEU A 100 -4.29 11.04 -16.74
C LEU A 100 -5.41 12.08 -16.58
N PRO A 101 -5.73 12.88 -17.62
CA PRO A 101 -6.83 13.84 -17.57
C PRO A 101 -8.17 13.21 -17.20
N LYS A 102 -8.38 11.93 -17.57
CA LYS A 102 -9.58 11.17 -17.22
C LYS A 102 -9.75 10.95 -15.70
N HIS A 103 -8.68 11.03 -14.90
CA HIS A 103 -8.73 10.84 -13.45
C HIS A 103 -8.95 12.17 -12.68
N GLN A 104 -9.13 13.30 -13.38
CA GLN A 104 -9.32 14.58 -12.72
C GLN A 104 -10.64 14.58 -11.94
N MET A 105 -10.59 14.97 -10.66
CA MET A 105 -11.71 14.92 -9.72
C MET A 105 -12.23 13.52 -9.39
N HIS A 106 -11.60 12.46 -9.89
CA HIS A 106 -11.94 11.09 -9.51
C HIS A 106 -11.35 10.72 -8.15
N GLU A 107 -12.03 9.86 -7.40
CA GLU A 107 -11.50 9.25 -6.19
C GLU A 107 -10.43 8.20 -6.50
N ILE A 108 -9.20 8.46 -6.06
CA ILE A 108 -8.10 7.49 -6.14
C ILE A 108 -7.88 6.85 -4.77
N GLN A 109 -7.96 5.53 -4.72
CA GLN A 109 -7.65 4.72 -3.54
C GLN A 109 -6.24 4.13 -3.67
N ILE A 110 -5.44 4.24 -2.60
CA ILE A 110 -4.18 3.51 -2.46
C ILE A 110 -4.46 2.26 -1.63
N ALA A 111 -4.36 1.09 -2.22
CA ALA A 111 -4.54 -0.20 -1.56
C ALA A 111 -3.21 -0.93 -1.39
N PHE A 112 -3.00 -1.46 -0.19
CA PHE A 112 -1.91 -2.36 0.15
C PHE A 112 -2.47 -3.78 0.25
N MET A 113 -2.01 -4.66 -0.63
CA MET A 113 -2.30 -6.09 -0.61
C MET A 113 -1.10 -6.79 0.02
N VAL A 114 -1.31 -7.48 1.13
CA VAL A 114 -0.21 -8.01 1.97
C VAL A 114 0.44 -9.26 1.34
N GLY A 115 -0.02 -9.67 0.16
CA GLY A 115 0.55 -10.75 -0.64
C GLY A 115 0.01 -12.14 -0.24
N LYS A 116 0.34 -13.11 -1.10
CA LYS A 116 0.13 -14.54 -0.85
C LYS A 116 1.31 -15.04 -0.02
N VAL A 117 1.05 -15.62 1.15
CA VAL A 117 2.05 -16.44 1.84
C VAL A 117 2.07 -17.79 1.11
N PRO A 118 3.23 -18.31 0.68
CA PRO A 118 3.31 -19.59 -0.03
C PRO A 118 2.70 -20.75 0.77
#